data_AF-A0A2X4WM99-F1
#
_entry.id   AF-A0A2X4WM99-F1
#
_cell.length_a   1.000
_cell.length_b   1.000
_cell.length_c   1.000
_cell.angle_alpha   90.00
_cell.angle_beta   90.00
_cell.angle_gamma   90.00
#
_symmetry.space_group_name_H-M   'P 1'
#
loop_
_entity.id
_entity.type
_entity.pdbx_description
1 polymer ?
#
loop_
_entity_poly.entity_id
_entity_poly.type
_entity_poly.pdbx_seq_one_letter_code
_entity_poly.pdbx_strand_id
1 'polypeptide(L)'
;MTTFKNPIIPGCYADPSICRVDNDYYLIASTFEYFPGVPIFHSKDLVNWRQIGHVLDRPSQLNLDGTPNSKGIYAATIRYHKGIFYMITTFVESASGERRNFFVTTENPEGPWSDPNWLEDCPGIDSSLFFDDDGKAYVTANRRPPSGQDYPKLWKFGCKS
;
A
#
# COMPACT_ATOMS: atom_id res chain seq x y z
N MET A 1 -26.66 -18.24 -12.66
CA MET A 1 -25.27 -17.73 -12.65
C MET A 1 -25.15 -16.77 -11.51
N THR A 2 -24.17 -16.96 -10.63
CA THR A 2 -23.80 -15.93 -9.64
C THR A 2 -23.04 -14.85 -10.38
N THR A 3 -23.51 -13.60 -10.30
CA THR A 3 -22.90 -12.45 -10.98
C THR A 3 -22.46 -11.43 -9.94
N PHE A 4 -21.45 -10.62 -10.27
CA PHE A 4 -21.02 -9.47 -9.47
C PHE A 4 -20.85 -8.26 -10.37
N LYS A 5 -20.75 -7.06 -9.79
CA LYS A 5 -20.62 -5.81 -10.53
C LYS A 5 -19.36 -5.07 -10.11
N ASN A 6 -18.57 -4.65 -11.10
CA ASN A 6 -17.46 -3.74 -10.87
C ASN A 6 -17.91 -2.27 -10.91
N PRO A 7 -17.22 -1.37 -10.18
CA PRO A 7 -16.13 -1.67 -9.23
C PRO A 7 -16.65 -2.33 -7.94
N ILE A 8 -15.92 -3.34 -7.44
CA ILE A 8 -16.25 -4.04 -6.18
C ILE A 8 -16.18 -3.12 -4.94
N ILE A 9 -15.39 -2.06 -5.02
CA ILE A 9 -15.35 -0.96 -4.04
C ILE A 9 -15.36 0.36 -4.82
N PRO A 10 -16.51 1.05 -4.95
CA PRO A 10 -16.60 2.33 -5.66
C PRO A 10 -16.03 3.48 -4.83
N GLY A 11 -15.51 4.52 -5.50
CA GLY A 11 -15.01 5.74 -4.86
C GLY A 11 -13.50 5.94 -5.04
N CYS A 12 -12.88 6.69 -4.14
CA CYS A 12 -11.44 7.00 -4.17
C CYS A 12 -10.64 5.89 -3.46
N TYR A 13 -10.61 4.70 -4.05
CA TYR A 13 -9.88 3.53 -3.54
C TYR A 13 -8.90 3.03 -4.59
N ALA A 14 -7.79 3.76 -4.74
CA ALA A 14 -6.72 3.44 -5.67
C ALA A 14 -5.72 2.44 -5.07
N ASP A 15 -4.92 1.84 -5.96
CA ASP A 15 -3.82 0.93 -5.63
C ASP A 15 -4.22 -0.22 -4.68
N PRO A 16 -5.25 -1.02 -5.01
CA PRO A 16 -5.73 -2.07 -4.12
C PRO A 16 -4.64 -3.16 -3.92
N SER A 17 -4.29 -3.41 -2.67
CA SER A 17 -3.47 -4.56 -2.28
C SER A 17 -4.30 -5.53 -1.46
N ILE A 18 -4.26 -6.81 -1.82
CA ILE A 18 -5.05 -7.86 -1.20
C ILE A 18 -4.16 -8.90 -0.50
N CYS A 19 -4.63 -9.42 0.63
CA CYS A 19 -4.04 -10.55 1.33
C CYS A 19 -5.14 -11.50 1.81
N ARG A 20 -4.86 -12.81 1.77
CA ARG A 20 -5.75 -13.85 2.28
C ARG A 20 -5.17 -14.42 3.58
N VAL A 21 -6.01 -14.63 4.58
CA VAL A 21 -5.69 -15.40 5.79
C VAL A 21 -6.81 -16.42 5.97
N ASP A 22 -6.47 -17.70 5.85
CA ASP A 22 -7.42 -18.81 5.88
C ASP A 22 -8.61 -18.64 4.91
N ASN A 23 -9.79 -18.27 5.42
CA ASN A 23 -11.01 -18.07 4.64
C ASN A 23 -11.43 -16.60 4.52
N ASP A 24 -10.58 -15.70 5.01
CA ASP A 24 -10.84 -14.27 5.08
C ASP A 24 -9.89 -13.52 4.12
N TYR A 25 -10.42 -12.48 3.49
CA TYR A 25 -9.70 -11.63 2.55
C TYR A 25 -9.67 -10.20 3.07
N TYR A 26 -8.51 -9.58 2.95
CA TYR A 26 -8.27 -8.22 3.38
C TYR A 26 -7.76 -7.39 2.21
N LEU A 27 -8.30 -6.20 2.03
CA LEU A 27 -7.91 -5.27 0.98
C LEU A 27 -7.61 -3.91 1.58
N ILE A 28 -6.53 -3.28 1.16
CA ILE A 28 -6.19 -1.90 1.52
C ILE A 28 -6.06 -1.03 0.27
N ALA A 29 -6.18 0.28 0.43
CA ALA A 29 -6.04 1.27 -0.63
C ALA A 29 -5.17 2.47 -0.19
N SER A 30 -4.56 3.18 -1.14
CA SER A 30 -3.82 4.42 -0.88
C SER A 30 -4.75 5.56 -0.45
N THR A 31 -4.26 6.50 0.36
CA THR A 31 -5.05 7.65 0.85
C THR A 31 -4.46 9.01 0.58
N PHE A 32 -3.24 9.10 0.06
CA PHE A 32 -2.57 10.37 -0.16
C PHE A 32 -2.59 11.26 1.10
N GLU A 33 -3.11 12.49 1.00
CA GLU A 33 -3.21 13.49 2.06
C GLU A 33 -4.38 13.28 3.05
N TYR A 34 -5.19 12.24 2.88
CA TYR A 34 -6.34 11.98 3.75
C TYR A 34 -5.95 11.22 5.02
N PHE A 35 -6.50 11.68 6.15
CA PHE A 35 -6.38 11.05 7.46
C PHE A 35 -7.78 10.69 8.01
N PRO A 36 -7.98 9.52 8.66
CA PRO A 36 -7.02 8.43 8.87
C PRO A 36 -6.54 7.77 7.56
N GLY A 37 -5.30 7.30 7.55
CA GLY A 37 -4.64 6.77 6.35
C GLY A 37 -4.86 5.27 6.16
N VAL A 38 -4.87 4.85 4.88
CA VAL A 38 -4.96 3.45 4.42
C VAL A 38 -6.19 2.71 5.00
N PRO A 39 -7.38 2.85 4.39
CA PRO A 39 -8.55 2.07 4.80
C PRO A 39 -8.29 0.58 4.60
N ILE A 40 -8.79 -0.24 5.51
CA ILE A 40 -8.75 -1.69 5.41
C ILE A 40 -10.16 -2.26 5.31
N PHE A 41 -10.34 -3.18 4.37
CA PHE A 41 -11.60 -3.86 4.08
C PHE A 41 -11.46 -5.35 4.34
N HIS A 42 -12.56 -5.98 4.73
CA HIS A 42 -12.69 -7.42 4.93
C HIS A 42 -13.79 -8.01 4.05
N SER A 43 -13.54 -9.21 3.53
CA SER A 43 -14.50 -9.98 2.75
C SER A 43 -14.30 -11.49 2.98
N LYS A 44 -15.37 -12.26 2.76
CA LYS A 44 -15.33 -13.73 2.69
C LYS A 44 -15.56 -14.28 1.28
N ASP A 45 -15.97 -13.43 0.34
CA ASP A 45 -16.44 -13.84 -0.99
C ASP A 45 -15.80 -13.04 -2.14
N LEU A 46 -14.89 -12.10 -1.83
CA LEU A 46 -14.21 -11.20 -2.77
C LEU A 46 -15.14 -10.20 -3.49
N VAL A 47 -16.43 -10.23 -3.19
CA VAL A 47 -17.47 -9.40 -3.84
C VAL A 47 -17.99 -8.35 -2.88
N ASN A 48 -18.35 -8.76 -1.66
CA ASN A 48 -18.89 -7.90 -0.62
C ASN A 48 -17.78 -7.53 0.35
N TRP A 49 -17.45 -6.24 0.43
CA TRP A 49 -16.37 -5.71 1.24
C TRP A 49 -16.92 -4.77 2.31
N ARG A 50 -16.56 -5.03 3.57
CA ARG A 50 -16.86 -4.15 4.71
C ARG A 50 -15.59 -3.44 5.12
N GLN A 51 -15.60 -2.11 5.21
CA GLN A 51 -14.48 -1.39 5.81
C GLN A 51 -14.44 -1.70 7.30
N ILE A 52 -13.29 -2.15 7.80
CA ILE A 52 -13.10 -2.57 9.20
C ILE A 52 -12.23 -1.57 10.00
N GLY A 53 -11.68 -0.55 9.34
CA GLY A 53 -10.90 0.49 9.99
C GLY A 53 -9.93 1.19 9.05
N HIS A 54 -8.87 1.74 9.63
CA HIS A 54 -7.72 2.34 8.95
C HIS A 54 -6.43 1.85 9.60
N VAL A 55 -5.38 1.67 8.80
CA VAL A 55 -4.08 1.19 9.31
C VAL A 55 -3.31 2.30 10.04
N LEU A 56 -3.44 3.54 9.56
CA LEU A 56 -2.72 4.71 10.08
C LEU A 56 -3.72 5.69 10.70
N ASP A 57 -4.02 5.49 11.98
CA ASP A 57 -5.09 6.21 12.70
C ASP A 57 -4.60 7.06 13.86
N ARG A 58 -3.28 7.12 14.07
CA ARG A 58 -2.66 7.96 15.12
C ARG A 58 -1.66 8.98 14.55
N PRO A 59 -1.58 10.18 15.14
CA PRO A 59 -0.56 11.17 14.77
C PRO A 59 0.89 10.64 14.89
N SER A 60 1.17 9.70 15.81
CA SER A 60 2.49 9.06 15.94
C SER A 60 2.87 8.23 14.72
N GLN A 61 1.88 7.74 13.97
CA GLN A 61 2.10 6.96 12.75
C GLN A 61 2.16 7.83 11.51
N LEU A 62 1.29 8.85 11.45
CA LEU A 62 1.10 9.64 10.24
C LEU A 62 0.72 11.08 10.62
N ASN A 63 1.70 11.98 10.52
CA ASN A 63 1.46 13.42 10.53
C ASN A 63 1.47 13.93 9.08
N LEU A 64 0.32 14.46 8.64
CA LEU A 64 0.13 14.99 7.28
C LEU A 64 0.10 16.52 7.23
N ASP A 65 0.39 17.22 8.33
CA ASP A 65 0.41 18.67 8.36
C ASP A 65 1.37 19.24 7.29
N GLY A 66 0.84 20.13 6.45
CA GLY A 66 1.58 20.74 5.34
C GLY A 66 1.83 19.82 4.14
N THR A 67 1.31 18.59 4.14
CA THR A 67 1.41 17.67 2.99
C THR A 67 0.65 18.24 1.79
N PRO A 68 1.29 18.41 0.61
CA PRO A 68 0.60 18.93 -0.57
C PRO A 68 -0.47 17.98 -1.10
N ASN A 69 -1.38 18.50 -1.92
CA ASN A 69 -2.40 17.67 -2.58
C ASN A 69 -1.77 16.54 -3.41
N SER A 70 -2.35 15.34 -3.32
CA SER A 70 -1.85 14.11 -3.95
C SER A 70 -0.39 13.77 -3.57
N LYS A 71 0.00 14.12 -2.34
CA LYS A 71 1.21 13.64 -1.63
C LYS A 71 0.74 12.81 -0.44
N GLY A 72 1.58 12.53 0.56
CA GLY A 72 1.17 11.66 1.66
C GLY A 72 1.33 10.19 1.30
N ILE A 73 0.34 9.36 1.62
CA ILE A 73 0.44 7.90 1.53
C ILE A 73 0.11 7.40 0.12
N TYR A 74 1.13 6.95 -0.60
CA TYR A 74 0.99 6.35 -1.93
C TYR A 74 0.59 4.87 -1.82
N ALA A 75 0.71 4.10 -2.90
CA ALA A 75 0.38 2.68 -2.94
C ALA A 75 0.90 1.94 -1.70
N ALA A 76 0.00 1.19 -1.05
CA ALA A 76 0.28 0.42 0.14
C ALA A 76 0.11 -1.07 -0.17
N THR A 77 1.01 -1.90 0.36
CA THR A 77 0.96 -3.35 0.23
C THR A 77 0.60 -3.98 1.57
N ILE A 78 -0.37 -4.90 1.60
CA ILE A 78 -0.67 -5.75 2.76
C ILE A 78 -0.16 -7.19 2.53
N ARG A 79 0.51 -7.76 3.52
CA ARG A 79 0.94 -9.16 3.57
C ARG A 79 0.65 -9.76 4.93
N TYR A 80 0.51 -11.07 4.98
CA TYR A 80 0.38 -11.83 6.21
C TYR A 80 1.49 -12.89 6.26
N HIS A 81 2.19 -12.97 7.38
CA HIS A 81 3.23 -13.98 7.59
C HIS A 81 3.27 -14.37 9.06
N LYS A 82 3.14 -15.67 9.33
CA LYS A 82 3.30 -16.29 10.67
C LYS A 82 2.55 -15.55 11.80
N GLY A 83 1.26 -15.28 11.62
CA GLY A 83 0.46 -14.61 12.66
C GLY A 83 0.36 -13.10 12.52
N ILE A 84 1.24 -12.47 11.73
CA ILE A 84 1.40 -11.02 11.69
C ILE A 84 0.98 -10.47 10.33
N PHE A 85 0.17 -9.41 10.33
CA PHE A 85 -0.06 -8.55 9.19
C PHE A 85 1.04 -7.50 9.10
N TYR A 86 1.52 -7.28 7.88
CA TYR A 86 2.47 -6.23 7.52
C TYR A 86 1.79 -5.32 6.51
N MET A 87 1.79 -4.01 6.76
CA MET A 87 1.46 -3.00 5.77
C MET A 87 2.73 -2.19 5.49
N ILE A 88 3.17 -2.17 4.24
CA ILE A 88 4.31 -1.38 3.78
C ILE A 88 3.81 -0.34 2.76
N THR A 89 4.30 0.89 2.84
CA THR A 89 3.90 1.97 1.92
C THR A 89 4.99 3.03 1.78
N THR A 90 4.74 4.02 0.93
CA THR A 90 5.58 5.20 0.74
C THR A 90 4.87 6.45 1.25
N PHE A 91 5.52 7.19 2.13
CA PHE A 91 5.16 8.57 2.44
C PHE A 91 5.91 9.50 1.49
N VAL A 92 5.18 10.23 0.65
CA VAL A 92 5.71 11.32 -0.18
C VAL A 92 5.49 12.63 0.55
N GLU A 93 6.56 13.23 1.06
CA GLU A 93 6.47 14.35 2.03
C GLU A 93 6.30 15.71 1.35
N SER A 94 6.80 15.85 0.11
CA SER A 94 6.92 17.18 -0.51
C SER A 94 6.58 17.23 -1.99
N ALA A 95 6.39 18.44 -2.50
CA ALA A 95 6.14 18.69 -3.91
C ALA A 95 7.36 18.32 -4.79
N SER A 96 8.58 18.48 -4.28
CA SER A 96 9.84 18.03 -4.93
C SER A 96 9.96 16.50 -4.96
N GLY A 97 9.13 15.79 -4.17
CA GLY A 97 9.05 14.35 -4.16
C GLY A 97 10.10 13.71 -3.26
N GLU A 98 10.51 14.35 -2.17
CA GLU A 98 11.12 13.61 -1.06
C GLU A 98 10.14 12.52 -0.60
N ARG A 99 10.66 11.32 -0.36
CA ARG A 99 9.85 10.16 -0.08
C ARG A 99 10.59 9.16 0.77
N ARG A 100 9.86 8.46 1.64
CA ARG A 100 10.41 7.43 2.53
C ARG A 100 9.45 6.25 2.58
N ASN A 101 10.02 5.06 2.64
CA ASN A 101 9.26 3.82 2.79
C ASN A 101 9.29 3.37 4.25
N PHE A 102 8.18 2.82 4.73
CA PHE A 102 8.07 2.25 6.06
C PHE A 102 7.06 1.12 6.07
N PHE A 103 7.13 0.29 7.10
CA PHE A 103 6.09 -0.70 7.38
C PHE A 103 5.57 -0.60 8.82
N VAL A 104 4.34 -1.04 9.02
CA VAL A 104 3.71 -1.22 10.32
C VAL A 104 3.16 -2.65 10.42
N THR A 105 2.97 -3.13 11.64
CA THR A 105 2.53 -4.50 11.90
C THR A 105 1.36 -4.58 12.86
N THR A 106 0.57 -5.64 12.77
CA THR A 106 -0.44 -6.00 13.77
C THR A 106 -0.75 -7.49 13.74
N GLU A 107 -1.26 -8.02 14.85
CA GLU A 107 -1.86 -9.37 14.92
C GLU A 107 -3.35 -9.34 14.59
N ASN A 108 -3.99 -8.17 14.70
CA ASN A 108 -5.42 -7.98 14.43
C ASN A 108 -5.62 -6.92 13.34
N PRO A 109 -6.20 -7.25 12.18
CA PRO A 109 -6.35 -6.29 11.07
C PRO A 109 -7.28 -5.12 11.40
N GLU A 110 -8.15 -5.22 12.42
CA GLU A 110 -8.93 -4.10 12.98
C GLU A 110 -8.11 -3.15 13.86
N GLY A 111 -6.84 -3.50 14.13
CA GLY A 111 -5.90 -2.74 14.95
C GLY A 111 -5.83 -3.19 16.42
N PRO A 112 -4.97 -2.52 17.22
CA PRO A 112 -4.10 -1.41 16.82
C PRO A 112 -2.92 -1.88 15.96
N TRP A 113 -2.44 -0.99 15.08
CA TRP A 113 -1.20 -1.18 14.31
C TRP A 113 -0.01 -0.54 15.02
N SER A 114 1.20 -1.08 14.82
CA SER A 114 2.43 -0.54 15.40
C SER A 114 2.72 0.89 14.94
N ASP A 115 3.70 1.54 15.58
CA ASP A 115 4.33 2.72 15.01
C ASP A 115 5.21 2.35 13.78
N PRO A 116 5.52 3.30 12.90
CA PRO A 116 6.27 3.07 11.66
C PRO A 116 7.70 2.55 11.90
N ASN A 117 8.04 1.46 11.21
CA ASN A 117 9.42 1.01 11.03
C ASN A 117 9.95 1.58 9.72
N TRP A 118 10.76 2.64 9.80
CA TRP A 118 11.31 3.31 8.62
C TRP A 118 12.43 2.48 7.98
N LEU A 119 12.37 2.33 6.66
CA LEU A 119 13.38 1.60 5.91
C LEU A 119 14.51 2.55 5.48
N GLU A 120 15.72 2.26 5.96
CA GLU A 120 16.94 2.86 5.44
C GLU A 120 17.25 2.28 4.04
N ASP A 121 17.79 3.11 3.15
CA ASP A 121 18.22 2.70 1.80
C ASP A 121 17.16 2.00 0.92
N CYS A 122 15.88 2.28 1.17
CA CYS A 122 14.76 1.86 0.31
C CYS A 122 14.21 3.06 -0.48
N PRO A 123 14.93 3.56 -1.52
CA PRO A 123 14.48 4.69 -2.30
C PRO A 123 13.30 4.31 -3.20
N GLY A 124 12.51 5.31 -3.58
CA GLY A 124 11.46 5.14 -4.58
C GLY A 124 10.06 4.97 -3.99
N ILE A 125 9.14 4.40 -4.77
CA ILE A 125 7.71 4.27 -4.43
C ILE A 125 7.22 2.83 -4.67
N ASP A 126 5.98 2.58 -4.28
CA ASP A 126 5.25 1.32 -4.52
C ASP A 126 5.98 0.13 -3.88
N SER A 127 6.38 0.31 -2.62
CA SER A 127 7.08 -0.73 -1.88
C SER A 127 6.16 -1.92 -1.57
N SER A 128 6.73 -3.12 -1.66
CA SER A 128 6.04 -4.38 -1.45
C SER A 128 6.94 -5.34 -0.67
N LEU A 129 6.33 -6.17 0.18
CA LEU A 129 6.99 -7.23 0.92
C LEU A 129 6.71 -8.59 0.27
N PHE A 130 7.74 -9.42 0.20
CA PHE A 130 7.66 -10.81 -0.20
C PHE A 130 8.37 -11.66 0.87
N PHE A 131 7.64 -12.61 1.44
CA PHE A 131 8.18 -13.61 2.36
C PHE A 131 8.38 -14.89 1.57
N ASP A 132 9.63 -15.36 1.51
CA ASP A 132 10.02 -16.51 0.71
C ASP A 132 10.15 -17.77 1.58
N ASP A 133 10.15 -18.93 0.93
CA ASP A 133 10.22 -20.23 1.59
C ASP A 133 11.60 -20.51 2.21
N ASP A 134 12.63 -19.74 1.82
CA ASP A 134 13.96 -19.77 2.45
C ASP A 134 14.02 -19.06 3.81
N GLY A 135 12.87 -18.52 4.27
CA GLY A 135 12.73 -17.81 5.53
C GLY A 135 13.17 -16.35 5.48
N LYS A 136 13.58 -15.82 4.31
CA LYS A 136 13.91 -14.41 4.14
C LYS A 136 12.68 -13.59 3.75
N ALA A 137 12.77 -12.31 4.07
CA ALA A 137 11.86 -11.29 3.57
C ALA A 137 12.59 -10.38 2.60
N TYR A 138 11.95 -10.05 1.48
CA TYR A 138 12.47 -9.18 0.44
C TYR A 138 11.54 -7.98 0.29
N VAL A 139 12.14 -6.80 0.12
CA VAL A 139 11.43 -5.57 -0.26
C VAL A 139 11.66 -5.32 -1.75
N THR A 140 10.57 -5.13 -2.49
CA THR A 140 10.61 -4.66 -3.88
C THR A 140 9.99 -3.28 -3.96
N ALA A 141 10.52 -2.42 -4.82
CA ALA A 141 10.01 -1.06 -5.04
C ALA A 141 10.42 -0.56 -6.43
N ASN A 142 9.66 0.39 -6.99
CA ASN A 142 10.14 1.16 -8.13
C ASN A 142 11.21 2.14 -7.66
N ARG A 143 12.35 2.23 -8.36
CA ARG A 143 13.32 3.30 -8.14
C ARG A 143 13.92 3.81 -9.44
N ARG A 144 14.49 5.02 -9.39
CA ARG A 144 15.39 5.48 -10.46
C ARG A 144 16.64 4.61 -10.46
N PRO A 145 17.09 4.09 -11.62
CA PRO A 145 18.32 3.30 -11.66
C PRO A 145 19.52 4.19 -11.26
N PRO A 146 20.47 3.69 -10.47
CA PRO A 146 21.62 4.46 -10.01
C PRO A 146 22.50 5.00 -11.16
N SER A 147 22.66 4.20 -12.22
CA SER A 147 23.44 4.54 -13.42
C SER A 147 22.68 5.43 -14.42
N GLY A 148 21.46 5.83 -14.10
CA GLY A 148 20.57 6.48 -15.06
C GLY A 148 19.78 5.47 -15.91
N GLN A 149 18.95 6.00 -16.79
CA GLN A 149 17.97 5.22 -17.52
C GLN A 149 18.52 4.83 -18.90
N ASP A 150 18.77 3.54 -19.13
CA ASP A 150 19.31 3.03 -20.40
C ASP A 150 18.25 2.96 -21.52
N TYR A 151 16.96 2.82 -21.16
CA TYR A 151 15.85 2.67 -22.11
C TYR A 151 14.73 3.67 -21.82
N PRO A 152 14.15 4.35 -22.83
CA PRO A 152 13.07 5.32 -22.62
C PRO A 152 11.84 4.72 -21.93
N LYS A 153 11.11 5.50 -21.12
CA LYS A 153 9.95 5.02 -20.32
C LYS A 153 8.72 4.65 -21.15
N LEU A 154 8.78 4.78 -22.48
CA LEU A 154 7.64 4.65 -23.38
C LEU A 154 7.84 3.48 -24.34
N TRP A 155 7.08 2.41 -24.12
CA TRP A 155 6.57 1.60 -25.23
C TRP A 155 5.63 2.51 -26.03
N LYS A 156 6.11 3.05 -27.16
CA LYS A 156 5.24 3.72 -28.14
C LYS A 156 4.39 2.65 -28.83
N PHE A 157 3.25 2.27 -28.25
CA PHE A 157 2.18 1.69 -29.05
C PHE A 157 1.58 2.83 -29.87
N GLY A 158 2.05 2.94 -31.12
CA GLY A 158 1.46 3.86 -32.09
C GLY A 158 0.03 3.43 -32.37
N CYS A 159 -0.93 4.17 -31.82
CA CYS A 159 -2.27 4.19 -32.37
C CYS A 159 -2.17 4.98 -33.68
N LYS A 160 -2.08 4.27 -34.81
CA LYS A 160 -2.35 4.90 -36.11
C LYS A 160 -3.84 5.20 -36.14
N SER A 161 -4.16 6.49 -36.21
CA SER A 161 -5.47 7.02 -36.60
C SER A 161 -5.91 6.47 -37.95
#